data_AF-A0A934B943-F1
#
_entry.id   AF-A0A934B943-F1
#
_cell.length_a   1.000
_cell.length_b   1.000
_cell.length_c   1.000
_cell.angle_alpha   90.00
_cell.angle_beta   90.00
_cell.angle_gamma   90.00
#
_symmetry.space_group_name_H-M   'P 1'
#
loop_
_entity.id
_entity.type
_entity.pdbx_description
1 polymer ?
#
loop_
_entity_poly.entity_id
_entity_poly.type
_entity_poly.pdbx_seq_one_letter_code
_entity_poly.pdbx_strand_id
1 'polypeptide(L)' 'MPHFFEEMANDNLAFSDIEMAIANGRIRRKFTRDPRGIRYEVVGRSTDGREIGIICRIKSTGKLLLITTYALEELR' A
#
# COMPACT_ATOMS: atom_id res chain seq x y z
N MET A 1 -15.36 -7.87 -4.42
CA MET A 1 -14.31 -7.33 -5.33
C MET A 1 -12.97 -7.94 -4.89
N PRO A 2 -11.82 -7.71 -5.55
CA PRO A 2 -10.54 -8.01 -4.91
C PRO A 2 -10.44 -7.25 -3.58
N HIS A 3 -10.07 -7.94 -2.49
CA HIS A 3 -10.01 -7.41 -1.11
C HIS A 3 -9.30 -6.05 -1.01
N PHE A 4 -8.29 -5.80 -1.84
CA PHE A 4 -7.61 -4.52 -1.91
C PHE A 4 -8.54 -3.31 -2.17
N PHE A 5 -9.51 -3.46 -3.07
CA PHE A 5 -10.45 -2.37 -3.38
C PHE A 5 -11.45 -2.13 -2.25
N GLU A 6 -11.80 -3.18 -1.50
CA GLU A 6 -12.68 -3.07 -0.33
C GLU A 6 -11.97 -2.26 0.76
N GLU A 7 -10.70 -2.54 1.03
CA GLU A 7 -9.89 -1.78 2.02
C GLU A 7 -9.65 -0.33 1.59
N MET A 8 -9.39 -0.09 0.31
CA MET A 8 -9.35 1.29 -0.22
C MET A 8 -10.65 2.04 0.08
N ALA A 9 -11.80 1.41 -0.22
CA ALA A 9 -13.10 2.03 -0.05
C ALA A 9 -13.41 2.29 1.44
N ASN A 10 -13.04 1.36 2.32
CA ASN A 10 -13.22 1.49 3.78
C ASN A 10 -12.54 2.76 4.33
N ASP A 11 -11.36 3.09 3.81
CA ASP A 11 -10.59 4.27 4.25
C ASP A 11 -10.79 5.51 3.36
N ASN A 12 -11.80 5.48 2.49
CA ASN A 12 -12.10 6.55 1.54
C ASN A 12 -10.86 6.95 0.70
N LEU A 13 -10.18 5.94 0.16
CA LEU A 13 -9.02 6.07 -0.72
C LEU A 13 -9.41 5.77 -2.17
N ALA A 14 -8.92 6.62 -3.08
CA ALA A 14 -8.99 6.42 -4.51
C ALA A 14 -7.69 5.77 -5.03
N PHE A 15 -7.74 5.20 -6.23
CA PHE A 15 -6.56 4.58 -6.82
C PHE A 15 -5.42 5.58 -7.05
N SER A 16 -5.75 6.84 -7.33
CA SER A 16 -4.80 7.95 -7.42
C SER A 16 -4.01 8.19 -6.13
N ASP A 17 -4.61 7.93 -4.96
CA ASP A 17 -3.91 8.03 -3.68
C ASP A 17 -2.81 6.97 -3.58
N ILE A 18 -3.12 5.76 -4.05
CA ILE A 18 -2.19 4.63 -4.07
C ILE A 18 -1.03 4.91 -5.01
N GLU A 19 -1.32 5.40 -6.21
CA GLU A 19 -0.30 5.78 -7.20
C GLU A 19 0.61 6.88 -6.66
N MET A 20 0.03 7.93 -6.07
CA MET A 20 0.81 9.04 -5.52
C MET A 20 1.71 8.61 -4.36
N ALA A 21 1.18 7.78 -3.45
CA ALA A 21 1.92 7.26 -2.32
C ALA A 21 3.03 6.28 -2.74
N ILE A 22 2.82 5.47 -3.77
CA ILE A 22 3.89 4.59 -4.31
C ILE A 22 4.98 5.40 -4.99
N ALA A 23 4.61 6.40 -5.80
CA ALA A 23 5.56 7.19 -6.59
C ALA A 23 6.46 8.07 -5.71
N ASN A 24 5.94 8.61 -4.60
CA ASN A 24 6.64 9.59 -3.77
C ASN A 24 6.95 9.08 -2.36
N GLY A 25 6.48 7.89 -2.01
CA GLY A 25 6.66 7.31 -0.69
C GLY A 25 8.02 6.63 -0.52
N ARG A 26 8.12 5.88 0.58
CA ARG A 26 9.32 5.13 0.95
C ARG A 26 8.95 3.76 1.46
N ILE A 27 9.85 2.80 1.29
CA ILE A 27 9.70 1.48 1.90
C ILE A 27 9.92 1.63 3.42
N ARG A 28 8.87 1.43 4.21
CA ARG A 28 8.94 1.44 5.68
C ARG A 28 9.39 0.09 6.22
N ARG A 29 8.91 -1.03 5.64
CA ARG A 29 9.23 -2.39 6.09
C ARG A 29 9.36 -3.37 4.91
N LYS A 30 10.17 -4.41 5.12
CA LYS A 30 10.30 -5.57 4.23
C LYS A 30 9.94 -6.83 5.01
N PHE A 31 8.96 -7.59 4.57
CA PHE A 31 8.56 -8.87 5.17
C PHE A 31 9.21 -10.01 4.36
N THR A 32 10.25 -10.63 4.90
CA THR A 32 11.09 -11.61 4.18
C THR A 32 10.85 -13.06 4.55
N ARG A 33 10.14 -13.34 5.65
CA ARG A 33 9.94 -14.70 6.19
C ARG A 33 8.62 -15.36 5.75
N ASP A 34 7.97 -14.83 4.71
CA ASP A 34 6.70 -15.35 4.24
C ASP A 34 6.88 -16.30 3.04
N PRO A 35 6.28 -17.50 3.05
CA PRO A 35 6.41 -18.47 1.95
C PRO A 35 5.84 -17.97 0.62
N ARG A 36 5.00 -16.93 0.64
CA ARG A 36 4.44 -16.29 -0.57
C ARG A 36 5.42 -15.26 -1.17
N GLY A 37 6.64 -15.17 -0.66
CA GLY A 37 7.68 -14.25 -1.14
C GLY A 37 7.72 -12.91 -0.40
N ILE A 38 8.71 -12.09 -0.75
CA ILE A 38 8.97 -10.82 -0.08
C ILE A 38 7.79 -9.86 -0.32
N ARG A 39 7.29 -9.27 0.76
CA ARG A 39 6.37 -8.13 0.71
C ARG A 39 7.04 -6.86 1.20
N TYR A 40 6.53 -5.74 0.72
CA TYR A 40 6.98 -4.41 1.09
C TYR A 40 5.81 -3.65 1.68
N GLU A 41 6.11 -2.88 2.71
CA GLU A 41 5.25 -1.81 3.17
C GLU A 41 5.80 -0.50 2.62
N VAL A 42 5.04 0.14 1.75
CA VAL A 42 5.31 1.50 1.28
C VAL A 42 4.46 2.45 2.09
N VAL A 43 5.07 3.53 2.57
CA VAL A 43 4.35 4.63 3.23
C VAL A 43 4.56 5.89 2.43
N GLY A 44 3.47 6.57 2.15
CA GLY A 44 3.44 7.81 1.39
C GLY A 44 2.20 8.62 1.73
N ARG A 45 2.06 9.77 1.07
CA ARG A 45 0.86 10.61 1.22
C ARG A 45 -0.16 10.29 0.13
N SER A 46 -1.44 10.29 0.47
CA SER A 46 -2.59 10.36 -0.45
C SER A 46 -2.71 11.76 -1.05
N THR A 47 -3.53 11.90 -2.11
CA THR A 47 -3.72 13.16 -2.85
C THR A 47 -4.27 14.30 -1.99
N ASP A 48 -4.96 13.98 -0.90
CA ASP A 48 -5.44 14.92 0.12
C ASP A 48 -4.46 15.15 1.29
N GLY A 49 -3.29 14.52 1.25
CA GLY A 49 -2.19 14.71 2.19
C GLY A 49 -2.16 13.77 3.39
N ARG A 50 -3.16 12.90 3.59
CA ARG A 50 -3.15 11.87 4.64
C ARG A 50 -2.00 10.90 4.42
N GLU A 51 -1.37 10.43 5.50
CA GLU A 51 -0.37 9.38 5.38
C GLU A 51 -1.07 8.02 5.22
N ILE A 52 -0.63 7.19 4.27
CA ILE A 52 -1.21 5.88 4.00
C ILE A 52 -0.12 4.81 3.90
N GLY A 53 -0.45 3.59 4.33
CA GLY A 53 0.38 2.41 4.22
C GLY A 53 -0.15 1.45 3.15
N ILE A 54 0.74 0.96 2.29
CA ILE A 54 0.40 0.03 1.21
C ILE A 54 1.27 -1.21 1.35
N ILE A 55 0.63 -2.38 1.44
CA ILE A 55 1.32 -3.66 1.39
C ILE A 55 1.28 -4.19 -0.04
N CYS A 56 2.45 -4.42 -0.62
CA CYS A 56 2.58 -4.88 -2.00
C CYS A 56 3.71 -5.91 -2.15
N ARG A 57 3.77 -6.57 -3.30
CA ARG A 57 4.91 -7.40 -3.70
C ARG A 57 5.19 -7.32 -5.20
N ILE A 58 6.44 -7.50 -5.58
CA ILE A 58 6.85 -7.61 -6.98
C ILE A 58 6.78 -9.09 -7.37
N LYS A 59 5.97 -9.44 -8.37
CA LYS A 59 5.92 -10.81 -8.90
C LYS A 59 7.16 -11.08 -9.77
N SER A 60 7.47 -12.35 -10.01
CA SER A 60 8.54 -12.75 -10.95
C SER A 60 8.36 -12.20 -12.37
N THR A 61 7.13 -11.83 -12.74
CA THR A 61 6.80 -11.17 -14.01
C THR A 61 7.15 -9.68 -14.05
N GLY A 62 7.69 -9.11 -12.98
CA GLY A 62 7.93 -7.67 -12.84
C GLY A 62 6.69 -6.84 -12.50
N LYS A 63 5.48 -7.44 -12.50
CA LYS A 63 4.25 -6.75 -12.12
C LYS A 63 4.18 -6.52 -10.61
N LEU A 64 3.74 -5.32 -10.21
CA LEU A 64 3.40 -5.01 -8.82
C LEU A 64 2.03 -5.62 -8.49
N LEU A 65 1.97 -6.36 -7.38
CA LEU A 65 0.73 -6.83 -6.79
C LEU A 65 0.44 -6.01 -5.54
N LEU A 66 -0.68 -5.30 -5.55
CA LEU A 66 -1.24 -4.63 -4.38
C LEU A 66 -2.00 -5.67 -3.55
N ILE A 67 -1.76 -5.70 -2.24
CA ILE A 67 -2.31 -6.70 -1.33
C ILE A 67 -3.36 -6.06 -0.42
N THR A 68 -2.98 -5.01 0.31
CA THR A 68 -3.88 -4.20 1.14
C THR A 68 -3.36 -2.77 1.23
N THR A 69 -4.22 -1.85 1.63
CA THR A 69 -3.89 -0.45 1.93
C THR A 69 -4.62 -0.05 3.20
N TYR A 70 -4.13 0.98 3.89
CA TYR A 70 -4.81 1.57 5.03
C TYR A 70 -4.36 3.02 5.25
N ALA A 71 -5.22 3.86 5.80
CA ALA A 71 -4.87 5.16 6.33
C ALA A 71 -4.06 5.00 7.62
N LEU A 72 -2.95 5.72 7.73
CA LEU A 72 -2.24 5.87 8.98
C LEU A 72 -2.95 6.95 9.78
N GLU A 73 -3.87 6.54 10.64
CA GLU A 73 -4.37 7.46 11.67
C GLU A 73 -3.18 7.91 12.53
N GLU A 74 -3.07 9.21 12.80
CA GLU A 74 -2.22 9.70 13.87
C GLU A 74 -2.71 9.02 15.16
N LEU A 75 -1.89 8.15 15.74
CA LEU A 75 -2.01 7.79 17.16
C LEU A 75 -1.94 9.11 17.94
N ARG A 76 -3.09 9.68 18.27
CA ARG A 76 -3.22 10.76 19.24
C ARG A 76 -3.21 10.20 20.65
#